data_AF-A0A7C2HV41-F1
#
_entry.id   AF-A0A7C2HV41-F1
#
_cell.length_a   1.000
_cell.length_b   1.000
_cell.length_c   1.000
_cell.angle_alpha   90.00
_cell.angle_beta   90.00
_cell.angle_gamma   90.00
#
_symmetry.space_group_name_H-M   'P 1'
#
loop_
_entity.id
_entity.type
_entity.pdbx_description
1 polymer ?
#
loop_
_entity_poly.entity_id
_entity_poly.type
_entity_poly.pdbx_seq_one_letter_code
_entity_poly.pdbx_strand_id
1 'polypeptide(L)'
;MHTETPAGKTLVTMLLDRSGSMQSAKDDTLGAINAYLAGLRAGSGDIRFSLVLFDSDENGLALEKVHVARRIAEVPDLGPGDYDPRGSTPLIDAACTTIRAVAGSLEGRDAKSVFVIQTDGQENASYENSWTDLKALIAEKEAAGWEFVFMGCGIDAYDQGARMGLAAHRTMAYRRSRDETREAFVALAETTLAAHADPVGRMMFRAEQKRRAGDDFDPTLRGPDGRS
;
A
#
# COMPACT_ATOMS: atom_id res chain seq x y z
N MET A 1 -23.64 -29.85 5.32
CA MET A 1 -23.07 -29.41 4.03
C MET A 1 -22.70 -27.96 4.22
N HIS A 2 -21.42 -27.66 4.47
CA HIS A 2 -20.96 -26.27 4.49
C HIS A 2 -20.82 -25.84 3.03
N THR A 3 -21.70 -24.95 2.58
CA THR A 3 -21.56 -24.28 1.30
C THR A 3 -20.42 -23.26 1.46
N GLU A 4 -19.21 -23.62 1.05
CA GLU A 4 -18.15 -22.64 0.81
C GLU A 4 -18.62 -21.76 -0.35
N THR A 5 -19.09 -20.55 -0.03
CA THR A 5 -19.20 -19.48 -1.03
C THR A 5 -17.81 -19.27 -1.61
N PRO A 6 -17.60 -19.32 -2.95
CA PRO A 6 -16.29 -19.06 -3.52
C PRO A 6 -15.81 -17.68 -3.07
N ALA A 7 -14.60 -17.60 -2.51
CA ALA A 7 -13.99 -16.32 -2.18
C ALA A 7 -13.93 -15.44 -3.44
N GLY A 8 -14.49 -14.24 -3.36
CA GLY A 8 -14.56 -13.32 -4.49
C GLY A 8 -13.17 -12.91 -4.99
N LYS A 9 -13.05 -12.58 -6.27
CA LYS A 9 -11.79 -12.11 -6.86
C LYS A 9 -11.32 -10.83 -6.17
N THR A 10 -10.04 -10.76 -5.80
CA THR A 10 -9.43 -9.57 -5.20
C THR A 10 -8.28 -9.07 -6.05
N LEU A 11 -8.31 -7.79 -6.41
CA LEU A 11 -7.20 -7.07 -7.02
C LEU A 11 -6.46 -6.29 -5.94
N VAL A 12 -5.20 -6.66 -5.70
CA VAL A 12 -4.28 -5.93 -4.85
C VAL A 12 -3.39 -5.07 -5.74
N THR A 13 -3.42 -3.76 -5.55
CA THR A 13 -2.49 -2.82 -6.20
C THR A 13 -1.57 -2.22 -5.15
N MET A 14 -0.27 -2.45 -5.28
CA MET A 14 0.74 -1.80 -4.46
C MET A 14 1.38 -0.67 -5.26
N LEU A 15 1.21 0.56 -4.77
CA LEU A 15 1.93 1.74 -5.22
C LEU A 15 3.12 1.95 -4.29
N LEU A 16 4.31 1.69 -4.82
CA LEU A 16 5.56 1.64 -4.09
C LEU A 16 6.46 2.81 -4.48
N ASP A 17 6.85 3.59 -3.47
CA ASP A 17 7.81 4.66 -3.63
C ASP A 17 9.17 4.12 -4.05
N ARG A 18 9.76 4.74 -5.07
CA ARG A 18 11.11 4.51 -5.56
C ARG A 18 11.90 5.82 -5.59
N SER A 19 11.53 6.80 -4.76
CA SER A 19 12.27 8.04 -4.60
C SER A 19 13.68 7.79 -4.05
N GLY A 20 14.60 8.75 -4.24
CA GLY A 20 16.00 8.62 -3.83
C GLY A 20 16.20 8.38 -2.33
N SER A 21 15.25 8.76 -1.46
CA SER A 21 15.32 8.48 -0.01
C SER A 21 15.31 6.98 0.30
N MET A 22 14.62 6.19 -0.54
CA MET A 22 14.52 4.74 -0.42
C MET A 22 15.88 4.03 -0.66
N GLN A 23 16.91 4.72 -1.16
CA GLN A 23 18.22 4.11 -1.45
C GLN A 23 18.83 3.43 -0.23
N SER A 24 18.66 4.01 0.95
CA SER A 24 19.17 3.46 2.22
C SER A 24 18.41 2.21 2.69
N ALA A 25 17.16 2.02 2.24
CA ALA A 25 16.28 0.91 2.61
C ALA A 25 16.08 -0.10 1.47
N LYS A 26 16.74 0.07 0.31
CA LYS A 26 16.54 -0.72 -0.92
C LYS A 26 16.44 -2.23 -0.67
N ASP A 27 17.46 -2.81 -0.03
CA ASP A 27 17.53 -4.25 0.19
C ASP A 27 16.47 -4.76 1.16
N ASP A 28 16.16 -3.97 2.19
CA ASP A 28 15.16 -4.32 3.19
C ASP A 28 13.74 -4.21 2.60
N THR A 29 13.46 -3.17 1.80
CA THR A 29 12.22 -3.02 1.03
C THR A 29 12.03 -4.17 0.03
N LEU A 30 13.06 -4.52 -0.73
CA LEU A 30 13.01 -5.65 -1.67
C LEU A 30 12.70 -6.97 -0.95
N GLY A 31 13.41 -7.24 0.15
CA GLY A 31 13.17 -8.43 0.98
C GLY A 31 11.77 -8.47 1.58
N ALA A 32 11.23 -7.32 1.99
CA ALA A 32 9.91 -7.21 2.57
C ALA A 32 8.78 -7.38 1.54
N ILE A 33 8.94 -6.85 0.32
CA ILE A 33 8.00 -7.11 -0.79
C ILE A 33 7.99 -8.59 -1.14
N ASN A 34 9.15 -9.25 -1.20
CA ASN A 34 9.21 -10.69 -1.46
C ASN A 34 8.56 -11.50 -0.33
N ALA A 35 8.68 -11.05 0.93
CA ALA A 35 7.94 -11.63 2.05
C ALA A 35 6.42 -11.45 1.90
N TYR A 36 5.95 -10.29 1.45
CA TYR A 36 4.55 -10.03 1.16
C TYR A 36 4.02 -10.93 0.04
N LEU A 37 4.73 -11.02 -1.08
CA LEU A 37 4.41 -11.90 -2.19
C LEU A 37 4.37 -13.38 -1.77
N ALA A 38 5.35 -13.83 -0.97
CA ALA A 38 5.34 -15.18 -0.41
C ALA A 38 4.11 -15.42 0.48
N GLY A 39 3.76 -14.46 1.34
CA GLY A 39 2.57 -14.52 2.18
C GLY A 39 1.29 -14.63 1.36
N LEU A 40 1.11 -13.78 0.36
CA LEU A 40 -0.08 -13.83 -0.51
C LEU A 40 -0.17 -15.15 -1.32
N ARG A 41 0.96 -15.68 -1.80
CA ARG A 41 1.02 -16.97 -2.50
C ARG A 41 0.64 -18.16 -1.62
N ALA A 42 0.86 -18.06 -0.31
CA ALA A 42 0.46 -19.10 0.64
C ALA A 42 -1.06 -19.12 0.91
N GLY A 43 -1.77 -18.04 0.57
CA GLY A 43 -3.22 -17.98 0.63
C GLY A 43 -3.91 -18.74 -0.51
N SER A 44 -5.19 -19.05 -0.33
CA SER A 44 -6.06 -19.62 -1.35
C SER A 44 -6.96 -18.54 -1.97
N GLY A 45 -7.36 -18.73 -3.23
CA GLY A 45 -8.35 -17.88 -3.92
C GLY A 45 -7.79 -17.07 -5.10
N ASP A 46 -8.64 -16.30 -5.78
CA ASP A 46 -8.24 -15.50 -6.96
C ASP A 46 -7.75 -14.11 -6.53
N ILE A 47 -6.50 -14.07 -6.04
CA ILE A 47 -5.77 -12.82 -5.79
C ILE A 47 -4.97 -12.46 -7.04
N ARG A 48 -5.23 -11.26 -7.56
CA ARG A 48 -4.45 -10.62 -8.62
C ARG A 48 -3.61 -9.52 -8.01
N PHE A 49 -2.36 -9.43 -8.41
CA PHE A 49 -1.41 -8.45 -7.91
C PHE A 49 -0.94 -7.51 -9.02
N SER A 50 -0.91 -6.22 -8.71
CA SER A 50 -0.29 -5.17 -9.50
C SER A 50 0.75 -4.47 -8.63
N LEU A 51 1.94 -4.26 -9.19
CA LEU A 51 3.00 -3.46 -8.59
C LEU A 51 3.28 -2.28 -9.50
N VAL A 52 3.15 -1.08 -8.95
CA VAL A 52 3.46 0.18 -9.62
C VAL A 52 4.51 0.89 -8.79
N LEU A 53 5.67 1.15 -9.38
CA LEU A 53 6.72 1.97 -8.78
C LEU A 53 6.47 3.42 -9.17
N PHE A 54 6.70 4.35 -8.25
CA PHE A 54 6.61 5.77 -8.55
C PHE A 54 7.83 6.55 -8.04
N ASP A 55 8.23 7.54 -8.82
CA ASP A 55 9.29 8.49 -8.54
C ASP A 55 9.07 9.73 -9.41
N SER A 56 10.06 10.63 -9.48
CA SER A 56 10.07 11.71 -10.46
C SER A 56 11.27 11.64 -11.40
N ASP A 57 11.08 12.01 -12.66
CA ASP A 57 12.15 12.24 -13.62
C ASP A 57 12.15 13.69 -14.13
N GLU A 58 12.87 13.96 -15.23
CA GLU A 58 12.96 15.29 -15.85
C GLU A 58 11.61 15.83 -16.36
N ASN A 59 10.60 14.98 -16.51
CA ASN A 59 9.25 15.32 -16.99
C ASN A 59 8.20 15.34 -15.87
N GLY A 60 8.60 15.17 -14.60
CA GLY A 60 7.68 15.14 -13.46
C GLY A 60 7.40 13.71 -12.99
N LEU A 61 6.12 13.34 -12.79
CA LEU A 61 5.73 12.02 -12.30
C LEU A 61 6.19 10.89 -13.24
N ALA A 62 6.97 9.95 -12.71
CA ALA A 62 7.32 8.70 -13.37
C ALA A 62 6.57 7.52 -12.72
N LEU A 63 5.92 6.69 -13.54
CA LEU A 63 5.22 5.48 -13.10
C LEU A 63 5.70 4.26 -13.88
N GLU A 64 6.16 3.23 -13.17
CA GLU A 64 6.57 1.97 -13.77
C GLU A 64 5.68 0.81 -13.32
N LYS A 65 5.05 0.14 -14.28
CA LYS A 65 4.14 -0.98 -14.04
C LYS A 65 4.91 -2.30 -14.12
N VAL A 66 5.47 -2.75 -13.00
CA VAL A 66 6.24 -4.02 -12.92
C VAL A 66 5.32 -5.23 -13.13
N HIS A 67 4.15 -5.21 -12.48
CA HIS A 67 3.13 -6.23 -12.63
C HIS A 67 1.75 -5.58 -12.78
N VAL A 68 0.90 -6.16 -13.63
CA VAL A 68 -0.47 -5.67 -13.87
C VAL A 68 -1.44 -6.84 -13.79
N ALA A 69 -2.23 -6.87 -12.72
CA ALA A 69 -3.30 -7.85 -12.46
C ALA A 69 -2.90 -9.31 -12.69
N ARG A 70 -1.65 -9.67 -12.37
CA ARG A 70 -1.12 -11.03 -12.52
C ARG A 70 -1.64 -11.92 -11.40
N ARG A 71 -1.93 -13.19 -11.68
CA ARG A 71 -2.24 -14.15 -10.60
C ARG A 71 -1.08 -14.19 -9.63
N ILE A 72 -1.36 -14.14 -8.34
CA ILE A 72 -0.30 -14.10 -7.35
C ILE A 72 0.66 -15.31 -7.45
N ALA A 73 0.15 -16.48 -7.86
CA ALA A 73 0.96 -17.68 -8.12
C ALA A 73 1.96 -17.53 -9.29
N GLU A 74 1.73 -16.57 -10.19
CA GLU A 74 2.55 -16.31 -11.38
C GLU A 74 3.45 -15.07 -11.21
N VAL A 75 3.40 -14.41 -10.05
CA VAL A 75 4.25 -13.26 -9.74
C VAL A 75 5.59 -13.76 -9.19
N PRO A 76 6.71 -13.51 -9.89
CA PRO A 76 8.03 -13.88 -9.40
C PRO A 76 8.46 -12.98 -8.26
N ASP A 77 9.47 -13.43 -7.50
CA ASP A 77 10.17 -12.58 -6.55
C ASP A 77 10.93 -11.47 -7.31
N LEU A 78 11.00 -10.29 -6.70
CA LEU A 78 11.78 -9.17 -7.21
C LEU A 78 13.26 -9.36 -6.87
N GLY A 79 14.12 -9.07 -7.83
CA GLY A 79 15.56 -9.00 -7.69
C GLY A 79 16.08 -7.55 -7.57
N PRO A 80 17.39 -7.38 -7.32
CA PRO A 80 18.00 -6.05 -7.14
C PRO A 80 17.88 -5.09 -8.34
N GLY A 81 17.65 -5.63 -9.54
CA GLY A 81 17.44 -4.86 -10.77
C GLY A 81 16.01 -4.41 -10.99
N ASP A 82 15.04 -4.96 -10.24
CA ASP A 82 13.61 -4.62 -10.39
C ASP A 82 13.22 -3.40 -9.53
N TYR A 83 14.11 -2.93 -8.66
CA TYR A 83 13.86 -1.80 -7.77
C TYR A 83 15.10 -0.91 -7.64
N ASP A 84 15.05 0.26 -8.27
CA ASP A 84 16.18 1.20 -8.34
C ASP A 84 15.77 2.62 -7.90
N PRO A 85 15.93 2.95 -6.60
CA PRO A 85 15.60 4.25 -6.02
C PRO A 85 16.26 5.45 -6.71
N ARG A 86 15.48 6.48 -7.03
CA ARG A 86 15.91 7.72 -7.72
C ARG A 86 14.87 8.84 -7.61
N GLY A 87 15.24 10.07 -7.95
CA GLY A 87 14.26 11.16 -8.06
C GLY A 87 13.59 11.54 -6.74
N SER A 88 12.46 12.23 -6.85
CA SER A 88 11.67 12.80 -5.75
C SER A 88 10.36 12.02 -5.51
N THR A 89 9.50 12.50 -4.61
CA THR A 89 8.32 11.78 -4.13
C THR A 89 7.02 12.50 -4.54
N PRO A 90 6.50 12.29 -5.78
CA PRO A 90 5.21 12.82 -6.23
C PRO A 90 4.06 11.88 -5.82
N LEU A 91 3.92 11.65 -4.51
CA LEU A 91 2.99 10.69 -3.91
C LEU A 91 1.52 10.97 -4.27
N ILE A 92 1.09 12.23 -4.19
CA ILE A 92 -0.31 12.60 -4.46
C ILE A 92 -0.65 12.31 -5.92
N ASP A 93 0.17 12.76 -6.86
CA ASP A 93 -0.07 12.56 -8.29
C ASP A 93 0.02 11.09 -8.67
N ALA A 94 1.00 10.36 -8.12
CA ALA A 94 1.14 8.92 -8.33
C ALA A 94 -0.11 8.16 -7.84
N ALA A 95 -0.61 8.49 -6.65
CA ALA A 95 -1.79 7.86 -6.07
C ALA A 95 -3.05 8.16 -6.89
N CYS A 96 -3.31 9.43 -7.17
CA CYS A 96 -4.47 9.84 -7.98
C CYS A 96 -4.48 9.21 -9.37
N THR A 97 -3.34 9.23 -10.07
CA THR A 97 -3.20 8.64 -11.40
C THR A 97 -3.44 7.13 -11.37
N THR A 98 -2.85 6.44 -10.40
CA THR A 98 -2.97 4.97 -10.29
C THR A 98 -4.37 4.55 -9.87
N ILE A 99 -5.02 5.24 -8.93
CA ILE A 99 -6.41 4.96 -8.52
C ILE A 99 -7.36 5.09 -9.72
N ARG A 100 -7.23 6.17 -10.51
CA ARG A 100 -8.06 6.39 -11.71
C ARG A 100 -7.83 5.28 -12.75
N ALA A 101 -6.58 4.89 -12.98
CA ALA A 101 -6.24 3.81 -13.92
C ALA A 101 -6.81 2.45 -13.47
N VAL A 102 -6.69 2.11 -12.18
CA VAL A 102 -7.26 0.87 -11.64
C VAL A 102 -8.78 0.91 -11.71
N ALA A 103 -9.42 2.04 -11.42
CA ALA A 103 -10.87 2.20 -11.51
C ALA A 103 -11.38 1.92 -12.92
N GLY A 104 -10.76 2.53 -13.94
CA GLY A 104 -11.09 2.24 -15.35
C GLY A 104 -10.89 0.76 -15.72
N SER A 105 -9.88 0.09 -15.15
CA SER A 105 -9.64 -1.34 -15.40
C SER A 105 -10.66 -2.29 -14.74
N LEU A 106 -11.37 -1.80 -13.72
CA LEU A 106 -12.39 -2.52 -12.97
C LEU A 106 -13.82 -2.20 -13.42
N GLU A 107 -14.01 -1.25 -14.34
CA GLU A 107 -15.34 -0.93 -14.88
C GLU A 107 -16.01 -2.18 -15.45
N GLY A 108 -17.23 -2.47 -14.97
CA GLY A 108 -18.02 -3.63 -15.37
C GLY A 108 -17.48 -4.98 -14.85
N ARG A 109 -16.53 -4.98 -13.90
CA ARG A 109 -15.95 -6.19 -13.31
C ARG A 109 -16.25 -6.28 -11.83
N ASP A 110 -16.69 -7.45 -11.39
CA ASP A 110 -16.88 -7.74 -9.97
C ASP A 110 -15.55 -8.23 -9.35
N ALA A 111 -14.85 -7.32 -8.69
CA ALA A 111 -13.64 -7.63 -7.94
C ALA A 111 -13.47 -6.66 -6.76
N LYS A 112 -13.12 -7.20 -5.60
CA LYS A 112 -12.68 -6.41 -4.46
C LYS A 112 -11.36 -5.74 -4.79
N SER A 113 -11.22 -4.45 -4.48
CA SER A 113 -9.99 -3.70 -4.72
C SER A 113 -9.31 -3.38 -3.38
N VAL A 114 -8.04 -3.78 -3.24
CA VAL A 114 -7.16 -3.40 -2.14
C VAL A 114 -6.04 -2.54 -2.73
N PHE A 115 -5.93 -1.30 -2.26
CA PHE A 115 -4.95 -0.34 -2.72
C PHE A 115 -3.98 -0.02 -1.58
N VAL A 116 -2.70 -0.38 -1.76
CA VAL A 116 -1.64 -0.19 -0.78
C VAL A 116 -0.71 0.90 -1.28
N ILE A 117 -0.43 1.88 -0.44
CA ILE A 117 0.54 2.94 -0.70
C ILE A 117 1.69 2.77 0.30
N GLN A 118 2.92 2.71 -0.19
CA GLN A 118 4.11 2.65 0.67
C GLN A 118 5.13 3.72 0.27
N THR A 119 5.61 4.48 1.25
CA THR A 119 6.67 5.49 1.08
C THR A 119 7.55 5.62 2.33
N ASP A 120 8.78 6.10 2.18
CA ASP A 120 9.63 6.60 3.27
C ASP A 120 9.88 8.11 3.21
N GLY A 121 9.27 8.76 2.21
CA GLY A 121 9.43 10.15 1.87
C GLY A 121 8.23 11.00 2.29
N GLN A 122 8.46 12.32 2.31
CA GLN A 122 7.37 13.28 2.37
C GLN A 122 7.00 13.72 0.97
N GLU A 123 5.72 13.87 0.71
CA GLU A 123 5.22 14.51 -0.51
C GLU A 123 5.96 15.83 -0.78
N ASN A 124 6.61 15.92 -1.94
CA ASN A 124 7.46 17.06 -2.28
C ASN A 124 7.51 17.40 -3.79
N ALA A 125 6.78 16.67 -4.64
CA ALA A 125 6.95 16.77 -6.09
C ALA A 125 5.65 16.61 -6.90
N SER A 126 4.48 16.59 -6.27
CA SER A 126 3.19 16.61 -6.97
C SER A 126 2.82 18.03 -7.40
N TYR A 127 2.23 18.15 -8.60
CA TYR A 127 1.82 19.41 -9.22
C TYR A 127 0.38 19.38 -9.76
N GLU A 128 -0.17 18.20 -10.08
CA GLU A 128 -1.49 18.11 -10.73
C GLU A 128 -2.65 17.99 -9.73
N ASN A 129 -2.42 17.32 -8.60
CA ASN A 129 -3.44 17.02 -7.60
C ASN A 129 -2.98 17.49 -6.21
N SER A 130 -3.94 17.82 -5.35
CA SER A 130 -3.72 18.19 -3.96
C SER A 130 -4.11 17.08 -2.98
N TRP A 131 -3.74 17.23 -1.70
CA TRP A 131 -4.21 16.36 -0.62
C TRP A 131 -5.74 16.29 -0.55
N THR A 132 -6.42 17.40 -0.84
CA THR A 132 -7.89 17.46 -0.88
C THR A 132 -8.44 16.59 -2.00
N ASP A 133 -7.83 16.63 -3.19
CA ASP A 133 -8.26 15.84 -4.34
C ASP A 133 -8.05 14.34 -4.07
N LEU A 134 -6.89 13.97 -3.53
CA LEU A 134 -6.60 12.58 -3.17
C LEU A 134 -7.56 12.06 -2.09
N LYS A 135 -7.81 12.85 -1.04
CA LYS A 135 -8.75 12.48 0.01
C LYS A 135 -10.17 12.29 -0.52
N ALA A 136 -10.63 13.18 -1.39
CA ALA A 136 -11.94 13.06 -2.03
C ALA A 136 -12.03 11.80 -2.91
N LEU A 137 -10.98 11.51 -3.69
CA LEU A 137 -10.91 10.33 -4.54
C LEU A 137 -10.88 9.03 -3.72
N ILE A 138 -10.12 8.99 -2.63
CA ILE A 138 -10.10 7.83 -1.71
C ILE A 138 -11.51 7.62 -1.12
N ALA A 139 -12.15 8.67 -0.61
CA ALA A 139 -13.50 8.57 -0.05
C ALA A 139 -14.54 8.07 -1.08
N GLU A 140 -14.45 8.55 -2.32
CA GLU A 140 -15.29 8.07 -3.44
C GLU A 140 -15.10 6.56 -3.67
N LYS A 141 -13.85 6.08 -3.69
CA LYS A 141 -13.56 4.67 -3.93
C LYS A 141 -13.86 3.78 -2.73
N GLU A 142 -13.68 4.27 -1.50
CA GLU A 142 -14.12 3.58 -0.29
C GLU A 142 -15.64 3.38 -0.28
N ALA A 143 -16.41 4.40 -0.70
CA ALA A 143 -17.86 4.28 -0.88
C ALA A 143 -18.24 3.25 -1.95
N ALA A 144 -17.37 3.04 -2.95
CA ALA A 144 -17.48 1.97 -3.94
C ALA A 144 -16.92 0.61 -3.46
N GLY A 145 -16.58 0.47 -2.19
CA GLY A 145 -16.13 -0.79 -1.57
C GLY A 145 -14.63 -1.08 -1.69
N TRP A 146 -13.82 -0.11 -2.11
CA TRP A 146 -12.37 -0.26 -2.11
C TRP A 146 -11.80 -0.17 -0.70
N GLU A 147 -10.71 -0.87 -0.47
CA GLU A 147 -9.96 -0.81 0.77
C GLU A 147 -8.59 -0.17 0.53
N PHE A 148 -8.23 0.80 1.35
CA PHE A 148 -6.96 1.52 1.25
C PHE A 148 -6.09 1.25 2.46
N VAL A 149 -4.79 1.13 2.23
CA VAL A 149 -3.77 0.99 3.27
C VAL A 149 -2.62 1.94 2.97
N PHE A 150 -2.13 2.63 4.02
CA PHE A 150 -0.94 3.46 3.94
C PHE A 150 0.15 2.94 4.86
N MET A 151 1.36 2.79 4.33
CA MET A 151 2.53 2.29 5.05
C MET A 151 3.68 3.29 4.96
N GLY A 152 4.10 3.84 6.10
CA GLY A 152 5.19 4.82 6.18
C GLY A 152 6.43 4.25 6.86
N CYS A 153 7.58 4.31 6.19
CA CYS A 153 8.88 3.91 6.76
C CYS A 153 9.61 5.12 7.34
N GLY A 154 9.80 5.16 8.66
CA GLY A 154 10.59 6.21 9.32
C GLY A 154 10.05 7.63 9.11
N ILE A 155 8.74 7.77 8.86
CA ILE A 155 8.01 9.02 8.69
C ILE A 155 6.79 9.05 9.62
N ASP A 156 6.19 10.23 9.75
CA ASP A 156 4.87 10.35 10.38
C ASP A 156 3.78 9.79 9.45
N ALA A 157 3.62 8.47 9.48
CA ALA A 157 2.65 7.77 8.64
C ALA A 157 1.21 8.19 8.96
N TYR A 158 0.94 8.59 10.20
CA TYR A 158 -0.40 8.90 10.68
C TYR A 158 -0.85 10.30 10.29
N ASP A 159 0.05 11.29 10.28
CA ASP A 159 -0.26 12.61 9.73
C ASP A 159 -0.59 12.51 8.24
N GLN A 160 0.26 11.84 7.45
CA GLN A 160 -0.01 11.67 6.02
C GLN A 160 -1.27 10.81 5.76
N GLY A 161 -1.44 9.71 6.48
CA GLY A 161 -2.64 8.88 6.40
C GLY A 161 -3.92 9.67 6.74
N ALA A 162 -3.89 10.52 7.77
CA ALA A 162 -5.02 11.37 8.12
C ALA A 162 -5.33 12.43 7.04
N ARG A 163 -4.29 12.99 6.39
CA ARG A 163 -4.47 13.88 5.23
C ARG A 163 -5.11 13.17 4.04
N MET A 164 -4.83 11.88 3.85
CA MET A 164 -5.52 11.02 2.87
C MET A 164 -6.96 10.65 3.30
N GLY A 165 -7.34 10.92 4.55
CA GLY A 165 -8.63 10.51 5.12
C GLY A 165 -8.67 9.08 5.68
N LEU A 166 -7.52 8.42 5.81
CA LEU A 166 -7.43 7.05 6.29
C LEU A 166 -7.48 6.98 7.82
N ALA A 167 -8.22 6.00 8.33
CA ALA A 167 -8.27 5.71 9.76
C ALA A 167 -6.96 5.06 10.24
N ALA A 168 -6.62 5.25 11.52
CA ALA A 168 -5.37 4.73 12.11
C ALA A 168 -5.19 3.20 11.94
N HIS A 169 -6.27 2.42 11.89
CA HIS A 169 -6.19 0.96 11.67
C HIS A 169 -5.88 0.57 10.20
N ARG A 170 -5.96 1.51 9.26
CA ARG A 170 -5.54 1.38 7.84
C ARG A 170 -4.14 1.93 7.59
N THR A 171 -3.50 2.48 8.63
CA THR A 171 -2.17 3.06 8.56
C THR A 171 -1.19 2.19 9.35
N MET A 172 0.02 1.99 8.81
CA MET A 172 1.13 1.34 9.50
C MET A 172 2.34 2.27 9.45
N ALA A 173 2.88 2.63 10.61
CA ALA A 173 4.23 3.17 10.70
C ALA A 173 5.21 2.03 11.00
N TYR A 174 6.39 2.06 10.42
CA TYR A 174 7.45 1.13 10.79
C TYR A 174 8.81 1.82 10.68
N ARG A 175 9.81 1.31 11.37
CA ARG A 175 11.14 1.93 11.40
C ARG A 175 12.04 1.35 10.32
N ARG A 176 13.12 2.08 10.02
CA ARG A 176 14.19 1.67 9.08
C ARG A 176 15.07 0.58 9.70
N SER A 177 14.47 -0.57 9.96
CA SER A 177 15.12 -1.80 10.43
C SER A 177 14.65 -2.95 9.55
N ARG A 178 15.56 -3.87 9.21
CA ARG A 178 15.26 -5.05 8.42
C ARG A 178 14.09 -5.86 8.99
N ASP A 179 14.13 -6.11 10.29
CA ASP A 179 13.14 -6.97 10.96
C ASP A 179 11.79 -6.27 11.02
N GLU A 180 11.74 -4.99 11.44
CA GLU A 180 10.49 -4.22 11.53
C GLU A 180 9.87 -3.97 10.15
N THR A 181 10.69 -3.71 9.13
CA THR A 181 10.25 -3.57 7.72
C THR A 181 9.65 -4.88 7.22
N ARG A 182 10.31 -6.01 7.49
CA ARG A 182 9.78 -7.33 7.15
C ARG A 182 8.45 -7.59 7.86
N GLU A 183 8.36 -7.35 9.16
CA GLU A 183 7.15 -7.57 9.95
C GLU A 183 5.98 -6.70 9.48
N ALA A 184 6.23 -5.46 9.05
CA ALA A 184 5.20 -4.59 8.47
C ALA A 184 4.55 -5.21 7.22
N PHE A 185 5.35 -5.79 6.32
CA PHE A 185 4.88 -6.42 5.09
C PHE A 185 4.28 -7.82 5.33
N VAL A 186 4.74 -8.55 6.34
CA VAL A 186 4.09 -9.78 6.81
C VAL A 186 2.69 -9.46 7.36
N ALA A 187 2.57 -8.42 8.19
CA ALA A 187 1.29 -7.94 8.70
C ALA A 187 0.35 -7.51 7.57
N LEU A 188 0.89 -6.88 6.51
CA LEU A 188 0.12 -6.57 5.30
C LEU A 188 -0.40 -7.85 4.62
N ALA A 189 0.44 -8.88 4.42
CA ALA A 189 0.00 -10.18 3.88
C ALA A 189 -1.13 -10.80 4.70
N GLU A 190 -0.95 -10.91 6.01
CA GLU A 190 -1.96 -11.45 6.93
C GLU A 190 -3.29 -10.70 6.81
N THR A 191 -3.22 -9.35 6.76
CA THR A 191 -4.40 -8.48 6.67
C THR A 191 -5.09 -8.60 5.31
N THR A 192 -4.32 -8.63 4.22
CA THR A 192 -4.84 -8.82 2.86
C THR A 192 -5.54 -10.18 2.73
N LEU A 193 -4.95 -11.24 3.27
CA LEU A 193 -5.56 -12.57 3.24
C LEU A 193 -6.83 -12.66 4.09
N ALA A 194 -6.85 -12.03 5.27
CA ALA A 194 -8.05 -11.95 6.09
C ALA A 194 -9.17 -11.18 5.38
N ALA A 195 -8.84 -10.06 4.72
CA ALA A 195 -9.79 -9.30 3.93
C ALA A 195 -10.24 -10.05 2.66
N HIS A 196 -9.39 -10.88 2.07
CA HIS A 196 -9.75 -11.70 0.91
C HIS A 196 -10.74 -12.82 1.28
N ALA A 197 -10.51 -13.48 2.41
CA ALA A 197 -11.32 -14.62 2.87
C ALA A 197 -12.76 -14.23 3.25
N ASP A 198 -13.01 -12.95 3.56
CA ASP A 198 -14.32 -12.43 3.92
C ASP A 198 -14.81 -11.39 2.88
N PRO A 199 -15.95 -11.61 2.20
CA PRO A 199 -16.53 -10.65 1.26
C PRO A 199 -16.72 -9.24 1.87
N VAL A 200 -17.06 -9.16 3.16
CA VAL A 200 -17.20 -7.88 3.89
C VAL A 200 -15.96 -7.52 4.72
N GLY A 201 -14.91 -8.34 4.63
CA GLY A 201 -13.65 -8.16 5.34
C GLY A 201 -13.00 -6.82 5.01
N ARG A 202 -12.37 -6.20 6.01
CA ARG A 202 -11.74 -4.89 5.88
C ARG A 202 -10.24 -5.01 6.05
N MET A 203 -9.49 -4.13 5.39
CA MET A 203 -8.07 -3.98 5.64
C MET A 203 -7.87 -3.27 6.99
N MET A 204 -7.57 -4.04 8.03
CA MET A 204 -7.42 -3.52 9.38
C MET A 204 -6.22 -4.17 10.08
N PHE A 205 -5.21 -3.38 10.39
CA PHE A 205 -4.09 -3.83 11.20
C PHE A 205 -4.50 -3.97 12.67
N ARG A 206 -4.13 -5.11 13.25
CA ARG A 206 -4.28 -5.40 14.69
C ARG A 206 -3.15 -4.76 15.49
N ALA A 207 -3.38 -4.52 16.78
CA ALA A 207 -2.37 -3.96 17.67
C ALA A 207 -1.07 -4.79 17.71
N GLU A 208 -1.16 -6.12 17.69
CA GLU A 208 0.03 -6.98 17.67
C GLU A 208 0.82 -6.89 16.37
N GLN A 209 0.13 -6.76 15.23
CA GLN A 209 0.77 -6.54 13.93
C GLN A 209 1.57 -5.22 13.93
N LYS A 210 0.97 -4.16 14.46
CA LYS A 210 1.59 -2.85 14.64
C LYS A 210 2.84 -2.94 15.53
N ARG A 211 2.73 -3.58 16.70
CA ARG A 211 3.86 -3.77 17.63
C ARG A 211 5.05 -4.49 16.99
N ARG A 212 4.81 -5.57 16.22
CA ARG A 212 5.89 -6.31 15.54
C ARG A 212 6.62 -5.47 14.50
N ALA A 213 5.92 -4.53 13.86
CA ALA A 213 6.48 -3.58 12.90
C ALA A 213 7.19 -2.38 13.55
N GLY A 214 7.25 -2.32 14.89
CA GLY A 214 7.80 -1.16 15.60
C GLY A 214 6.89 0.07 15.58
N ASP A 215 5.61 -0.09 15.22
CA ASP A 215 4.61 0.96 15.22
C ASP A 215 4.22 1.28 16.67
N ASP A 216 4.76 2.38 17.18
CA ASP A 216 4.54 2.90 18.53
C ASP A 216 3.42 3.95 18.59
N PHE A 217 2.57 4.01 17.57
CA PHE A 217 1.47 4.97 17.54
C PHE A 217 0.55 4.84 18.74
N ASP A 218 0.55 5.88 19.55
CA ASP A 218 -0.39 6.09 20.63
C ASP A 218 -1.35 7.23 20.24
N PRO A 219 -2.64 6.95 19.98
CA PRO A 219 -3.61 7.98 19.65
C PRO A 219 -3.85 8.96 20.80
N THR A 220 -3.45 8.63 22.03
CA THR A 220 -3.61 9.48 23.22
C THR A 220 -2.48 10.50 23.40
N LEU A 221 -1.32 10.29 22.75
CA LEU A 221 -0.17 11.20 22.80
C LEU A 221 -0.24 12.33 21.76
N ARG A 222 -1.19 12.26 20.81
CA ARG A 222 -1.44 13.35 19.86
C ARG A 222 -2.52 14.26 20.40
N GLY A 223 -2.16 15.52 20.67
CA GLY A 223 -3.14 16.56 20.93
C GLY A 223 -4.14 16.70 19.77
N PRO A 224 -5.28 17.39 19.97
CA PRO A 224 -6.32 17.56 18.96
C PRO A 224 -5.82 18.15 17.62
N ASP A 225 -4.62 18.74 17.62
CA ASP A 225 -4.01 19.45 16.50
C ASP A 225 -2.85 18.67 15.83
N GLY A 226 -2.61 17.41 16.23
CA GLY A 226 -1.72 16.49 15.52
C GLY A 226 -0.22 16.82 15.49
N ARG A 227 0.27 17.76 16.31
CA ARG A 227 1.71 18.05 16.42
C ARG A 227 2.31 17.43 17.67
N SER A 228 3.44 16.75 17.49
CA SER A 228 4.41 16.39 18.54
C SER A 228 5.14 17.62 19.04
#